data_AF-A0A350ZYF1-F1
#
_entry.id   AF-A0A350ZYF1-F1
#
_cell.length_a   1.000
_cell.length_b   1.000
_cell.length_c   1.000
_cell.angle_alpha   90.00
_cell.angle_beta   90.00
_cell.angle_gamma   90.00
#
_symmetry.space_group_name_H-M   'P 1'
#
loop_
_entity.id
_entity.type
_entity.pdbx_description
1 polymer ?
#
loop_
_entity_poly.entity_id
_entity_poly.type
_entity_poly.pdbx_seq_one_letter_code
_entity_poly.pdbx_strand_id
1 'polypeptide(L)'
;LGCKVVLLNPAVHAARDLAQHVGLHPSWHDPAQMLEFEAGYVDELRAMQCAGPTRPERYYLLAAKGDEVLDWREMTARYPGVTLRLLEGSDHGIGDFAQHIDDVLRFLDLA
;
A
#
# COMPACT_ATOMS: atom_id res chain seq x y z
N LEU A 1 20.39 -6.44 -4.44
CA LEU A 1 19.51 -5.85 -5.48
C LEU A 1 19.46 -4.33 -5.31
N GLY A 2 19.36 -3.58 -6.41
CA GLY A 2 19.50 -2.12 -6.48
C GLY A 2 18.20 -1.35 -6.76
N CYS A 3 17.05 -2.03 -6.74
CA CYS A 3 15.80 -1.51 -7.28
C CYS A 3 15.22 -0.35 -6.46
N LYS A 4 14.60 0.59 -7.17
CA LYS A 4 13.72 1.62 -6.62
C LYS A 4 12.29 1.08 -6.47
N VAL A 5 11.54 1.60 -5.50
CA VAL A 5 10.19 1.14 -5.15
C VAL A 5 9.27 2.33 -4.95
N VAL A 6 8.08 2.26 -5.52
CA VAL A 6 6.99 3.22 -5.28
C VAL A 6 5.89 2.52 -4.50
N LEU A 7 5.47 3.14 -3.40
CA LEU A 7 4.40 2.70 -2.53
C LEU A 7 3.21 3.63 -2.74
N LEU A 8 2.05 3.06 -3.09
CA LEU A 8 0.80 3.79 -3.31
C LEU A 8 -0.18 3.35 -2.22
N ASN A 9 -0.59 4.27 -1.34
CA ASN A 9 -1.48 4.00 -0.19
C ASN A 9 -1.23 2.63 0.48
N PRO A 10 0.02 2.33 0.93
CA PRO A 10 0.38 0.98 1.35
C PRO A 10 -0.30 0.57 2.67
N ALA A 11 -0.84 -0.64 2.73
CA ALA A 11 -1.26 -1.27 3.98
C ALA A 11 -0.04 -1.55 4.88
N VAL A 12 0.09 -0.81 5.98
CA VAL A 12 1.22 -0.92 6.91
C VAL A 12 1.09 -2.12 7.85
N HIS A 13 -0.13 -2.40 8.28
CA HIS A 13 -0.45 -3.45 9.24
C HIS A 13 -1.44 -4.45 8.62
N ALA A 14 -1.13 -4.94 7.43
CA ALA A 14 -2.01 -5.81 6.64
C ALA A 14 -2.60 -6.98 7.44
N ALA A 15 -1.82 -7.65 8.30
CA ALA A 15 -2.33 -8.73 9.13
C ALA A 15 -3.35 -8.29 10.19
N ARG A 16 -3.20 -7.09 10.76
CA ARG A 16 -4.19 -6.52 11.68
C ARG A 16 -5.47 -6.20 10.93
N ASP A 17 -5.33 -5.53 9.79
CA ASP A 17 -6.45 -4.97 9.04
C ASP A 17 -7.25 -6.07 8.32
N LEU A 18 -6.59 -7.12 7.83
CA LEU A 18 -7.23 -8.24 7.13
C LEU A 18 -7.77 -9.33 8.06
N ALA A 19 -7.39 -9.36 9.34
CA ALA A 19 -7.89 -10.37 10.29
C ALA A 19 -9.43 -10.36 10.43
N GLN A 20 -10.05 -9.18 10.33
CA GLN A 20 -11.51 -9.03 10.38
C GLN A 20 -12.22 -9.53 9.11
N HIS A 21 -11.46 -9.87 8.06
CA HIS A 21 -11.96 -10.34 6.78
C HIS A 21 -11.73 -11.85 6.58
N VAL A 22 -11.44 -12.63 7.63
CA VAL A 22 -11.39 -14.09 7.52
C VAL A 22 -12.77 -14.64 7.17
N GLY A 23 -12.85 -15.49 6.15
CA GLY A 23 -14.08 -16.10 5.67
C GLY A 23 -14.22 -16.11 4.14
N LEU A 24 -15.44 -16.41 3.68
CA LEU A 24 -15.79 -16.47 2.26
C LEU A 24 -16.20 -15.09 1.74
N HIS A 25 -15.60 -14.67 0.62
CA HIS A 25 -15.91 -13.43 -0.08
C HIS A 25 -16.16 -13.70 -1.56
N PRO A 26 -17.05 -12.94 -2.22
CA PRO A 26 -17.10 -12.93 -3.67
C PRO A 26 -15.79 -12.33 -4.22
N SER A 27 -15.24 -12.92 -5.28
CA SER A 27 -14.12 -12.33 -6.00
C SER A 27 -14.55 -11.02 -6.64
N TRP A 28 -13.70 -9.99 -6.53
CA TRP A 28 -14.00 -8.67 -7.09
C TRP A 28 -14.14 -8.69 -8.62
N HIS A 29 -13.34 -9.49 -9.32
CA HIS A 29 -13.36 -9.57 -10.79
C HIS A 29 -14.50 -10.42 -11.35
N ASP A 30 -14.96 -11.42 -10.59
CA ASP A 30 -16.06 -12.30 -10.96
C ASP A 30 -16.86 -12.66 -9.70
N PRO A 31 -17.98 -11.97 -9.43
CA PRO A 31 -18.77 -12.20 -8.23
C PRO A 31 -19.40 -13.60 -8.14
N ALA A 32 -19.42 -14.39 -9.23
CA ALA A 32 -19.87 -15.78 -9.19
C ALA A 32 -18.82 -16.71 -8.56
N GLN A 33 -17.57 -16.27 -8.44
CA GLN A 33 -16.50 -17.01 -7.78
C GLN A 33 -16.39 -16.60 -6.32
N MET A 34 -16.21 -17.58 -5.45
CA MET A 34 -15.97 -17.37 -4.02
C MET A 34 -14.50 -17.62 -3.70
N LEU A 35 -13.90 -16.71 -2.96
CA LEU A 35 -12.56 -16.83 -2.39
C LEU A 35 -12.68 -17.02 -0.88
N GLU A 36 -12.02 -18.04 -0.36
CA GLU A 36 -11.89 -18.24 1.08
C GLU A 36 -10.59 -17.60 1.57
N PHE A 37 -10.70 -16.62 2.45
CA PHE A 37 -9.55 -16.02 3.14
C PHE A 37 -9.42 -16.67 4.52
N GLU A 38 -8.54 -17.66 4.62
CA GLU A 38 -8.32 -18.44 5.83
C GLU A 38 -7.49 -17.70 6.88
N ALA A 39 -7.67 -18.06 8.15
CA ALA A 39 -6.88 -17.50 9.25
C ALA A 39 -5.37 -17.72 9.07
N GLY A 40 -4.96 -18.83 8.42
CA GLY A 40 -3.56 -19.11 8.11
C GLY A 40 -2.90 -18.05 7.22
N TYR A 41 -3.64 -17.43 6.28
CA TYR A 41 -3.10 -16.35 5.46
C TYR A 41 -2.80 -15.09 6.27
N VAL A 42 -3.52 -14.86 7.38
CA VAL A 42 -3.20 -13.77 8.31
C VAL A 42 -1.86 -14.04 9.01
N ASP A 43 -1.59 -15.29 9.37
CA ASP A 43 -0.31 -15.69 9.95
C ASP A 43 0.85 -15.51 8.96
N GLU A 44 0.62 -15.84 7.68
CA GLU A 44 1.59 -15.60 6.60
C GLU A 44 1.89 -14.10 6.43
N LEU A 45 0.87 -13.24 6.46
CA LEU A 45 1.05 -11.78 6.41
C LEU A 45 1.89 -11.29 7.60
N ARG A 46 1.68 -11.83 8.81
CA ARG A 46 2.50 -11.48 9.99
C ARG A 46 3.95 -11.92 9.80
N ALA A 47 4.18 -13.09 9.22
CA ALA A 47 5.53 -13.60 8.96
C ALA A 47 6.29 -12.74 7.92
N MET A 48 5.57 -12.14 6.97
CA MET A 48 6.14 -11.23 5.96
C MET A 48 6.35 -9.79 6.47
N GLN A 49 5.85 -9.45 7.67
CA GLN A 49 6.00 -8.12 8.24
C GLN A 49 7.49 -7.76 8.39
N CYS A 50 7.94 -6.75 7.64
CA CYS A 50 9.32 -6.26 7.71
C CYS A 50 9.46 -5.13 8.76
N ALA A 51 10.69 -4.81 9.15
CA ALA A 51 10.99 -3.69 10.06
C ALA A 51 10.96 -2.32 9.35
N GLY A 52 11.06 -2.28 8.02
CA GLY A 52 10.99 -1.05 7.21
C GLY A 52 12.03 -0.97 6.11
N PRO A 53 12.05 0.15 5.37
CA PRO A 53 13.05 0.37 4.34
C PRO A 53 14.43 0.49 4.99
N THR A 54 15.39 -0.33 4.53
CA THR A 54 16.80 -0.25 4.98
C THR A 54 17.57 0.87 4.27
N ARG A 55 17.05 1.35 3.14
CA ARG A 55 17.63 2.38 2.27
C ARG A 55 16.53 3.34 1.82
N PRO A 56 16.12 4.31 2.65
CA PRO A 56 14.97 5.18 2.39
C PRO A 56 15.03 5.90 1.04
N GLU A 57 16.23 6.22 0.55
CA GLU A 57 16.45 6.90 -0.72
C GLU A 57 15.98 6.08 -1.95
N ARG A 58 15.71 4.79 -1.78
CA ARG A 58 15.18 3.91 -2.82
C ARG A 58 13.67 3.83 -2.85
N TYR A 59 13.00 4.44 -1.89
CA TYR A 59 11.56 4.38 -1.76
C TYR A 59 10.96 5.74 -2.09
N TYR A 60 9.76 5.70 -2.65
CA TYR A 60 8.89 6.84 -2.82
C TYR A 60 7.50 6.44 -2.32
N LEU A 61 6.92 7.26 -1.44
CA LEU A 61 5.59 7.05 -0.86
C LEU A 61 4.64 8.11 -1.42
N LEU A 62 3.61 7.65 -2.12
CA LEU A 62 2.43 8.44 -2.47
C LEU A 62 1.29 8.02 -1.54
N ALA A 63 0.86 8.94 -0.67
CA ALA A 63 -0.23 8.71 0.27
C ALA A 63 -1.31 9.79 0.14
N ALA A 64 -2.57 9.40 0.22
CA ALA A 64 -3.71 10.31 0.20
C ALA A 64 -4.25 10.55 1.62
N LYS A 65 -4.43 11.82 2.02
CA LYS A 65 -5.10 12.11 3.30
C LYS A 65 -6.59 11.76 3.28
N GLY A 66 -7.18 11.68 2.09
CA GLY A 66 -8.56 11.26 1.87
C GLY A 66 -8.76 9.74 1.75
N ASP A 67 -7.70 8.93 1.92
CA ASP A 67 -7.83 7.48 1.97
C ASP A 67 -8.82 7.07 3.09
N GLU A 68 -9.91 6.46 2.67
CA GLU A 68 -11.04 6.06 3.51
C GLU A 68 -10.88 4.65 4.10
N VAL A 69 -9.86 3.91 3.65
CA VAL A 69 -9.59 2.52 4.04
C VAL A 69 -8.42 2.44 5.02
N LEU A 70 -7.35 3.21 4.78
CA LEU A 70 -6.09 3.13 5.50
C LEU A 70 -5.66 4.48 6.07
N ASP A 71 -5.09 4.49 7.28
CA ASP A 71 -4.61 5.73 7.90
C ASP A 71 -3.26 6.17 7.33
N TRP A 72 -3.25 7.27 6.60
CA TRP A 72 -2.05 7.90 6.05
C TRP A 72 -0.99 8.24 7.13
N ARG A 73 -1.40 8.43 8.40
CA ARG A 73 -0.45 8.66 9.50
C ARG A 73 0.38 7.42 9.78
N GLU A 74 -0.21 6.24 9.73
CA GLU A 74 0.52 4.98 9.87
C GLU A 74 1.50 4.81 8.70
N MET A 75 1.07 5.15 7.47
CA MET A 75 1.94 5.13 6.29
C MET A 75 3.16 6.04 6.47
N THR A 76 2.95 7.31 6.81
CA THR A 76 4.06 8.26 6.96
C THR A 76 4.97 7.95 8.15
N ALA A 77 4.43 7.45 9.26
CA ALA A 77 5.22 6.99 10.40
C ALA A 77 6.07 5.75 10.09
N ARG A 78 5.57 4.87 9.20
CA ARG A 78 6.24 3.63 8.82
C ARG A 78 7.48 3.82 7.95
N TYR A 79 7.53 4.91 7.18
CA TYR A 79 8.53 5.19 6.16
C TYR A 79 9.28 6.50 6.42
N PRO A 80 9.99 6.65 7.56
CA PRO A 80 10.76 7.86 7.84
C PRO A 80 11.91 8.03 6.84
N GLY A 81 12.12 9.27 6.37
CA GLY A 81 13.19 9.63 5.45
C GLY A 81 12.99 9.20 3.99
N VAL A 82 11.88 8.56 3.68
CA VAL A 82 11.48 8.22 2.31
C VAL A 82 10.97 9.47 1.58
N THR A 83 11.19 9.56 0.27
CA THR A 83 10.58 10.63 -0.54
C THR A 83 9.07 10.53 -0.45
N LEU A 84 8.43 11.53 0.13
CA LEU A 84 6.99 11.53 0.41
C LEU A 84 6.27 12.55 -0.47
N ARG A 85 5.23 12.10 -1.15
CA ARG A 85 4.16 12.93 -1.69
C ARG A 85 2.88 12.62 -0.92
N LEU A 86 2.49 13.54 -0.06
CA LEU A 86 1.24 13.48 0.68
C LEU A 86 0.20 14.35 -0.03
N LEU A 87 -0.86 13.73 -0.54
CA LEU A 87 -1.96 14.41 -1.21
C LEU A 87 -2.95 14.92 -0.16
N GLU A 88 -3.39 16.18 -0.29
CA GLU A 88 -4.36 16.77 0.65
C GLU A 88 -5.77 16.14 0.53
N GLY A 89 -6.10 15.57 -0.63
CA GLY A 89 -7.36 14.87 -0.90
C GLY A 89 -7.11 13.49 -1.51
N SER A 90 -7.87 13.17 -2.57
CA SER A 90 -7.93 11.86 -3.24
C SER A 90 -8.57 10.77 -2.35
N ASP A 91 -8.45 9.51 -2.75
CA ASP A 91 -9.06 8.34 -2.11
C ASP A 91 -8.06 7.17 -2.03
N HIS A 92 -8.48 6.03 -1.47
CA HIS A 92 -7.64 4.83 -1.39
C HIS A 92 -7.14 4.36 -2.76
N GLY A 93 -7.98 4.46 -3.79
CA GLY A 93 -7.65 4.07 -5.17
C GLY A 93 -6.73 5.07 -5.89
N ILE A 94 -6.49 6.25 -5.31
CA ILE A 94 -5.84 7.39 -5.96
C ILE A 94 -6.53 7.65 -7.31
N GLY A 95 -7.83 7.93 -7.32
CA GLY A 95 -8.62 8.08 -8.55
C GLY A 95 -8.06 9.12 -9.54
N ASP A 96 -7.25 10.06 -9.08
CA ASP A 96 -6.53 11.08 -9.84
C ASP A 96 -5.07 10.69 -10.21
N PHE A 97 -4.71 9.41 -10.15
CA PHE A 97 -3.34 8.90 -10.34
C PHE A 97 -2.66 9.37 -11.64
N ALA A 98 -3.42 9.64 -12.71
CA ALA A 98 -2.89 10.20 -13.96
C ALA A 98 -2.16 11.55 -13.76
N GLN A 99 -2.48 12.30 -12.71
CA GLN A 99 -1.80 13.56 -12.35
C GLN A 99 -0.49 13.33 -11.58
N HIS A 100 -0.21 12.10 -11.18
CA HIS A 100 0.90 11.74 -10.29
C HIS A 100 1.89 10.75 -10.94
N ILE A 101 1.47 10.06 -12.00
CA ILE A 101 2.28 9.03 -12.66
C ILE A 101 3.62 9.56 -13.19
N ASP A 102 3.71 10.80 -13.66
CA ASP A 102 4.96 11.36 -14.17
C ASP A 102 6.05 11.44 -13.08
N ASP A 103 5.67 11.77 -11.84
CA ASP A 103 6.61 11.81 -10.71
C ASP A 103 7.01 10.40 -10.28
N VAL A 104 6.09 9.44 -10.37
CA VAL A 104 6.34 8.00 -10.14
C VAL A 104 7.35 7.47 -11.16
N LEU A 105 7.13 7.71 -12.45
CA LEU A 105 8.02 7.26 -13.54
C LEU A 105 9.39 7.92 -13.44
N ARG A 106 9.43 9.23 -13.14
CA ARG A 106 10.68 9.94 -12.92
C ARG A 106 11.45 9.38 -11.73
N PHE A 107 10.78 9.09 -10.62
CA PHE A 107 11.43 8.48 -9.46
C PHE A 107 12.04 7.13 -9.82
N LEU A 108 11.33 6.30 -10.59
CA LEU A 108 11.77 4.97 -11.02
C LEU A 108 12.82 4.97 -12.14
N ASP A 109 13.23 6.14 -12.64
CA ASP A 109 14.11 6.30 -13.82
C ASP A 109 13.53 5.64 -15.10
N LEU A 110 12.21 5.77 -15.30
CA LEU A 110 11.47 5.21 -16.44
C LEU A 110 10.88 6.28 -17.37
N ALA A 111 11.13 7.56 -17.08
CA ALA A 111 10.65 8.72 -17.83
C ALA A 111 11.71 9.25 -18.82
#